data_AF-A0A1J8P0T3-F1
#
_entry.id   AF-A0A1J8P0T3-F1
#
_cell.length_a   1.000
_cell.length_b   1.000
_cell.length_c   1.000
_cell.angle_alpha   90.00
_cell.angle_beta   90.00
_cell.angle_gamma   90.00
#
_symmetry.space_group_name_H-M   'P 1'
#
loop_
_entity.id
_entity.type
_entity.pdbx_description
1 polymer ?
#
loop_
_entity_poly.entity_id
_entity_poly.type
_entity_poly.pdbx_seq_one_letter_code
_entity_poly.pdbx_strand_id
1 'polypeptide(L)'
;TAGLDLVAWLSFSNDDNQNNIQIFLAQCATGKQWENKQYETKKITNHYIDFKSEANHIFFMPYDCRNTDRSSFAEENIIFDGLFFDRIRILYLLKNEINQIMNFASFNSIVDYAISYEEEIV
;
A
#
# COMPACT_ATOMS: atom_id res chain seq x y z
N THR A 1 19.00 4.24 -1.33
CA THR A 1 17.97 3.98 -0.30
C THR A 1 16.73 3.45 -0.98
N ALA A 2 16.14 2.41 -0.43
CA ALA A 2 14.84 1.89 -0.82
C ALA A 2 13.84 2.18 0.31
N GLY A 3 12.59 2.42 -0.06
CA GLY A 3 11.45 2.64 0.83
C GLY A 3 10.57 1.40 0.86
N LEU A 4 10.20 1.00 2.07
CA LEU A 4 9.19 -0.01 2.35
C LEU A 4 8.51 0.36 3.67
N ASP A 5 7.23 0.70 3.62
CA ASP A 5 6.48 1.12 4.81
C ASP A 5 5.61 -0.01 5.36
N LEU A 6 5.03 -0.86 4.49
CA LEU A 6 4.19 -1.98 4.89
C LEU A 6 4.55 -3.26 4.13
N VAL A 7 4.48 -4.38 4.84
CA VAL A 7 4.58 -5.73 4.28
C VAL A 7 3.35 -6.49 4.72
N ALA A 8 2.65 -7.09 3.78
CA ALA A 8 1.50 -7.95 4.04
C ALA A 8 1.59 -9.23 3.22
N TRP A 9 0.89 -10.28 3.65
CA TRP A 9 0.77 -11.52 2.91
C TRP A 9 -0.61 -12.13 3.13
N LEU A 10 -1.11 -12.89 2.15
CA LEU A 10 -2.31 -13.69 2.34
C LEU A 10 -1.90 -15.04 2.91
N SER A 11 -2.36 -15.35 4.13
CA SER A 11 -2.10 -16.63 4.77
C SER A 11 -3.11 -17.67 4.29
N PHE A 12 -2.62 -18.89 4.03
CA PHE A 12 -3.46 -20.04 3.75
C PHE A 12 -3.36 -21.00 4.95
N SER A 13 -4.25 -20.81 5.92
CA SER A 13 -4.21 -21.49 7.24
C SER A 13 -4.33 -23.02 7.17
N ASN A 14 -4.69 -23.57 6.00
CA ASN A 14 -4.81 -25.02 5.75
C ASN A 14 -3.93 -25.52 4.57
N ASP A 15 -2.98 -24.71 4.10
CA ASP A 15 -2.04 -25.13 3.05
C ASP A 15 -0.66 -25.46 3.66
N ASP A 16 -0.34 -26.75 3.69
CA ASP A 16 0.97 -27.24 4.13
C ASP A 16 2.10 -26.76 3.21
N ASN A 17 1.78 -26.38 1.96
CA ASN A 17 2.71 -25.83 0.99
C ASN A 17 2.74 -24.30 1.04
N GLN A 18 3.21 -23.76 2.16
CA GLN A 18 3.39 -22.32 2.38
C GLN A 18 4.42 -21.63 1.47
N ASN A 19 4.96 -22.32 0.45
CA ASN A 19 6.02 -21.78 -0.41
C ASN A 19 5.52 -20.72 -1.42
N ASN A 20 4.21 -20.66 -1.68
CA ASN A 20 3.61 -19.78 -2.70
C ASN A 20 2.60 -18.79 -2.09
N ILE A 21 3.02 -18.07 -1.06
CA ILE A 21 2.21 -17.01 -0.47
C ILE A 21 2.23 -15.75 -1.36
N GLN A 22 1.08 -15.09 -1.49
CA GLN A 22 1.04 -13.77 -2.10
C GLN A 22 1.60 -12.75 -1.12
N ILE A 23 2.64 -12.04 -1.53
CA ILE A 23 3.32 -11.02 -0.73
C ILE A 23 2.97 -9.66 -1.33
N PHE A 24 2.76 -8.67 -0.46
CA PHE A 24 2.44 -7.30 -0.82
C PHE A 24 3.44 -6.37 -0.15
N LEU A 25 4.13 -5.58 -0.95
CA LEU A 25 5.13 -4.61 -0.49
C LEU A 25 4.59 -3.22 -0.80
N ALA A 26 4.32 -2.43 0.24
CA ALA A 26 3.75 -1.10 0.07
C ALA A 26 4.69 0.02 0.53
N GLN A 27 4.68 1.11 -0.23
CA GLN A 27 5.28 2.39 0.13
C GLN A 27 4.21 3.47 0.12
N CYS A 28 4.28 4.40 1.05
CA CYS A 28 3.50 5.62 1.09
C CYS A 28 4.39 6.83 0.76
N ALA A 29 3.86 7.79 0.01
CA ALA A 29 4.53 9.06 -0.20
C ALA A 29 3.56 10.24 -0.04
N THR A 30 3.87 11.10 0.94
CA THR A 30 3.10 12.30 1.26
C THR A 30 3.76 13.59 0.76
N GLY A 31 4.91 13.51 0.09
CA GLY A 31 5.70 14.66 -0.36
C GLY A 31 5.44 15.07 -1.81
N LYS A 32 5.97 16.23 -2.21
CA LYS A 32 5.87 16.78 -3.58
C LYS A 32 6.67 16.01 -4.65
N GLN A 33 7.56 15.09 -4.25
CA GLN A 33 8.38 14.26 -5.15
C GLN A 33 8.01 12.78 -5.03
N TRP A 34 6.71 12.50 -5.00
CA TRP A 34 6.18 11.15 -4.80
C TRP A 34 6.44 10.26 -6.03
N GLU A 35 6.57 10.86 -7.21
CA GLU A 35 6.80 10.20 -8.50
C GLU A 35 8.08 9.34 -8.47
N ASN A 36 9.11 9.81 -7.77
CA ASN A 36 10.38 9.11 -7.63
C ASN A 36 10.30 7.95 -6.63
N LYS A 37 9.30 7.98 -5.74
CA LYS A 37 9.14 7.02 -4.64
C LYS A 37 8.30 5.81 -5.03
N GLN A 38 7.48 5.90 -6.07
CA GLN A 38 6.56 4.82 -6.45
C GLN A 38 7.29 3.52 -6.83
N TYR A 39 8.53 3.58 -7.32
CA TYR A 39 9.33 2.40 -7.68
C TYR A 39 10.21 1.85 -6.54
N GLU A 40 10.13 2.42 -5.34
CA GLU A 40 11.04 2.07 -4.24
C GLU A 40 10.86 0.63 -3.75
N THR A 41 9.64 0.10 -3.74
CA THR A 41 9.36 -1.28 -3.32
C THR A 41 9.97 -2.31 -4.28
N LYS A 42 10.10 -2.00 -5.58
CA LYS A 42 10.81 -2.87 -6.56
C LYS A 42 12.32 -2.95 -6.29
N LYS A 43 12.90 -1.93 -5.64
CA LYS A 43 14.31 -1.97 -5.25
C LYS A 43 14.55 -2.97 -4.13
N ILE A 44 13.53 -3.24 -3.28
CA ILE A 44 13.59 -4.23 -2.20
C ILE A 44 13.81 -5.62 -2.75
N THR A 45 12.95 -6.04 -3.68
CA THR A 45 13.01 -7.37 -4.30
C THR A 45 14.27 -7.57 -5.14
N ASN A 46 14.80 -6.49 -5.74
CA ASN A 46 15.99 -6.59 -6.59
C ASN A 46 17.33 -6.56 -5.85
N HIS A 47 17.38 -6.07 -4.61
CA HIS A 47 18.67 -5.79 -3.94
C HIS A 47 18.76 -6.20 -2.47
N TYR A 48 17.64 -6.46 -1.80
CA TYR A 48 17.62 -6.61 -0.34
C TYR A 48 16.98 -7.91 0.13
N ILE A 49 15.89 -8.36 -0.51
CA ILE A 49 15.14 -9.54 -0.09
C ILE A 49 14.71 -10.33 -1.33
N ASP A 50 15.15 -11.58 -1.41
CA ASP A 50 14.70 -12.51 -2.43
C ASP A 50 13.46 -13.26 -1.94
N PHE A 51 12.37 -13.13 -2.68
CA PHE A 51 11.16 -13.93 -2.47
C PHE A 51 11.10 -15.05 -3.51
N LYS A 52 10.59 -16.22 -3.12
CA LYS A 52 10.36 -17.33 -4.06
C LYS A 52 9.27 -17.01 -5.09
N SER A 53 8.29 -16.20 -4.68
CA SER A 53 7.18 -15.74 -5.52
C SER A 53 7.33 -14.24 -5.78
N GLU A 54 6.92 -13.79 -6.96
CA GLU A 54 6.88 -12.36 -7.28
C GLU A 54 6.00 -11.61 -6.28
N ALA A 55 6.53 -10.53 -5.72
CA ALA A 55 5.80 -9.69 -4.79
C ALA A 55 4.88 -8.71 -5.54
N ASN A 56 3.69 -8.51 -5.01
CA ASN A 56 2.81 -7.44 -5.46
C ASN A 56 3.30 -6.12 -4.89
N HIS A 57 3.55 -5.16 -5.75
CA HIS A 57 4.02 -3.84 -5.34
C HIS A 57 2.84 -2.87 -5.23
N ILE A 58 2.75 -2.16 -4.10
CA ILE A 58 1.67 -1.22 -3.81
C ILE A 58 2.24 0.17 -3.52
N PHE A 59 1.54 1.20 -3.97
CA PHE A 59 1.85 2.59 -3.64
C PHE A 59 0.63 3.34 -3.13
N PHE A 60 0.77 3.97 -1.96
CA PHE A 60 -0.24 4.81 -1.34
C PHE A 60 0.13 6.30 -1.46
N MET A 61 -0.81 7.11 -1.95
CA MET A 61 -0.65 8.56 -2.06
C MET A 61 -1.87 9.28 -1.50
N PRO A 62 -1.72 10.18 -0.52
CA PRO A 62 -2.84 10.88 0.10
C PRO A 62 -3.37 12.04 -0.76
N TYR A 63 -2.95 12.16 -2.02
CA TYR A 63 -3.40 13.19 -2.96
C TYR A 63 -4.37 12.59 -3.99
N ASP A 64 -5.21 13.45 -4.56
CA ASP A 64 -6.06 13.04 -5.68
C ASP A 64 -5.29 13.20 -6.99
N CYS A 65 -5.06 12.07 -7.65
CA CYS A 65 -4.43 11.97 -8.96
C CYS A 65 -5.19 12.68 -10.08
N ARG A 66 -6.49 12.93 -9.89
CA ARG A 66 -7.35 13.59 -10.87
C ARG A 66 -7.39 15.10 -10.71
N ASN A 67 -6.74 15.65 -9.69
CA ASN A 67 -6.71 17.10 -9.52
C ASN A 67 -5.93 17.72 -10.70
N THR A 68 -6.67 18.35 -11.61
CA THR A 68 -6.21 18.89 -12.90
C THR A 68 -5.18 20.02 -12.76
N ASP A 69 -5.07 20.64 -11.58
CA ASP A 69 -4.01 21.61 -11.28
C ASP A 69 -2.63 20.93 -11.14
N ARG A 70 -2.61 19.59 -11.05
CA ARG A 70 -1.41 18.74 -11.18
C ARG A 70 -1.49 18.02 -12.52
N SER A 71 -1.31 18.79 -13.59
CA SER A 71 -1.45 18.41 -15.01
C SER A 71 -0.61 17.24 -15.52
N SER A 72 0.11 16.51 -14.67
CA SER A 72 1.10 15.51 -15.07
C SER A 72 0.75 14.05 -14.75
N PHE A 73 -0.27 13.77 -13.91
CA PHE A 73 -0.53 12.38 -13.50
C PHE A 73 -1.30 11.55 -14.55
N ALA A 74 -2.31 12.16 -15.19
CA ALA A 74 -3.20 11.42 -16.08
C ALA A 74 -2.65 11.27 -17.51
N GLU A 75 -1.62 12.03 -17.89
CA GLU A 75 -1.20 12.19 -19.30
C GLU A 75 0.15 11.56 -19.63
N GLU A 76 0.96 11.19 -18.64
CA GLU A 76 2.26 10.59 -18.88
C GLU A 76 2.32 9.19 -18.29
N ASN A 77 3.01 8.26 -18.96
CA ASN A 77 3.29 6.88 -18.54
C ASN A 77 4.17 6.80 -17.26
N ILE A 78 3.97 7.73 -16.32
CA ILE A 78 4.64 7.86 -15.03
C ILE A 78 4.08 6.85 -14.03
N ILE A 79 2.91 6.27 -14.28
CA ILE A 79 2.21 5.39 -13.35
C ILE A 79 3.00 4.09 -13.16
N PHE A 80 3.35 3.85 -11.91
CA PHE A 80 3.88 2.63 -11.35
C PHE A 80 3.16 1.37 -11.85
N ASP A 81 3.94 0.43 -12.35
CA ASP A 81 3.52 -0.94 -12.65
C ASP A 81 3.35 -1.74 -11.35
N GLY A 82 2.16 -1.57 -10.74
CA GLY A 82 1.70 -2.18 -9.49
C GLY A 82 0.36 -1.55 -9.05
N LEU A 83 -0.08 -1.83 -7.82
CA LEU A 83 -1.34 -1.30 -7.30
C LEU A 83 -1.15 0.13 -6.78
N PHE A 84 -1.95 1.07 -7.30
CA PHE A 84 -1.90 2.48 -6.90
C PHE A 84 -3.17 2.91 -6.17
N PHE A 85 -3.02 3.41 -4.95
CA PHE A 85 -4.10 3.89 -4.10
C PHE A 85 -3.95 5.40 -3.85
N ASP A 86 -4.68 6.20 -4.64
CA ASP A 86 -4.82 7.63 -4.44
C ASP A 86 -5.86 7.95 -3.35
N ARG A 87 -5.96 9.23 -2.96
CA ARG A 87 -6.87 9.69 -1.90
C ARG A 87 -8.27 9.10 -2.02
N ILE A 88 -8.86 9.14 -3.20
CA ILE A 88 -10.25 8.72 -3.39
C ILE A 88 -10.39 7.21 -3.29
N ARG A 89 -9.44 6.42 -3.79
CA ARG A 89 -9.45 4.96 -3.56
C ARG A 89 -9.35 4.63 -2.08
N ILE A 90 -8.45 5.29 -1.36
CA ILE A 90 -8.31 5.13 0.10
C ILE A 90 -9.63 5.47 0.80
N LEU A 91 -10.21 6.64 0.52
CA LEU A 91 -11.48 7.06 1.12
C LEU A 91 -12.65 6.14 0.76
N TYR A 92 -12.67 5.61 -0.47
CA TYR A 92 -13.70 4.68 -0.90
C TYR A 92 -13.63 3.34 -0.15
N LEU A 93 -12.42 2.82 0.09
CA LEU A 93 -12.23 1.61 0.88
C LEU A 93 -12.64 1.82 2.34
N LEU A 94 -12.29 2.99 2.89
CA LEU A 94 -12.62 3.35 4.28
C LEU A 94 -14.07 3.82 4.47
N LYS A 95 -14.91 3.88 3.43
CA LYS A 95 -16.22 4.58 3.49
C LYS A 95 -17.14 4.10 4.62
N ASN A 96 -17.06 2.83 5.00
CA ASN A 96 -17.89 2.24 6.06
C ASN A 96 -17.24 2.35 7.45
N GLU A 97 -15.94 2.66 7.51
CA GLU A 97 -15.13 2.65 8.73
C GLU A 97 -14.61 4.04 9.09
N ILE A 98 -14.79 5.03 8.20
CA ILE A 98 -14.17 6.35 8.34
C ILE A 98 -14.57 7.06 9.63
N ASN A 99 -15.83 6.90 10.07
CA ASN A 99 -16.30 7.48 11.33
C ASN A 99 -15.58 6.84 12.53
N GLN A 100 -15.37 5.52 12.51
CA GLN A 100 -14.63 4.83 13.56
C GLN A 100 -13.17 5.28 13.58
N ILE A 101 -12.54 5.40 12.40
CA ILE A 101 -11.16 5.84 12.28
C ILE A 101 -10.98 7.28 12.78
N MET A 102 -11.90 8.17 12.42
CA MET A 102 -11.85 9.58 12.83
C MET A 102 -12.16 9.78 14.32
N ASN A 103 -12.78 8.80 14.98
CA ASN A 103 -13.10 8.83 16.40
C ASN A 103 -11.96 8.31 17.30
N PHE A 104 -10.85 7.82 16.73
CA PHE A 104 -9.69 7.45 17.55
C PHE A 104 -9.08 8.69 18.22
N ALA A 105 -8.88 8.59 19.54
CA ALA A 105 -8.35 9.68 20.35
C ALA A 105 -6.86 10.00 20.06
N SER A 106 -6.13 9.06 19.46
CA SER A 106 -4.72 9.22 19.12
C SER A 106 -4.28 8.31 17.97
N PHE A 107 -3.14 8.63 17.36
CA PHE A 107 -2.52 7.76 16.34
C PHE A 107 -2.17 6.37 16.89
N ASN A 108 -1.72 6.28 18.15
CA ASN A 108 -1.41 4.98 18.77
C ASN A 108 -2.65 4.08 18.81
N SER A 109 -3.83 4.64 19.06
CA SER A 109 -5.08 3.89 19.05
C SER A 109 -5.42 3.32 17.67
N ILE A 110 -5.01 4.01 16.59
CA ILE A 110 -5.14 3.50 15.21
C ILE A 110 -4.18 2.34 14.98
N VAL A 111 -2.93 2.47 15.43
CA VAL A 111 -1.91 1.40 15.31
C VAL A 111 -2.34 0.15 16.07
N ASP A 112 -2.78 0.31 17.32
CA ASP A 112 -3.25 -0.81 18.16
C ASP A 112 -4.45 -1.52 17.51
N TYR A 113 -5.40 -0.75 16.97
CA TYR A 113 -6.53 -1.31 16.23
C TYR A 113 -6.05 -2.12 15.01
N ALA A 114 -5.17 -1.55 14.18
CA ALA A 114 -4.66 -2.22 12.99
C ALA A 114 -3.86 -3.50 13.30
N ILE A 115 -3.11 -3.54 14.41
CA ILE A 115 -2.41 -4.74 14.87
C ILE A 115 -3.39 -5.83 15.32
N SER A 116 -4.50 -5.42 15.96
CA SER A 116 -5.53 -6.35 16.45
C SER A 116 -6.53 -6.79 15.39
N TYR A 117 -6.53 -6.14 14.23
CA TYR A 117 -7.50 -6.39 13.17
C TYR A 117 -7.13 -7.65 12.40
N GLU A 118 -8.09 -8.59 12.32
CA GLU A 118 -7.99 -9.80 11.53
C GLU A 118 -9.23 -9.85 10.62
N GLU A 119 -8.99 -9.89 9.31
CA GLU A 119 -10.06 -10.04 8.32
C GLU A 119 -10.05 -11.50 7.83
N GLU A 120 -11.17 -12.19 7.98
CA GLU A 120 -11.35 -13.47 7.29
C GLU A 120 -11.46 -13.18 5.79
N ILE A 121 -10.49 -13.68 5.01
CA ILE A 121 -10.58 -13.66 3.55
C ILE A 121 -11.76 -14.57 3.17
N VAL A 122 -12.85 -13.97 2.67
CA VAL A 122 -14.05 -14.68 2.18
C VAL A 122 -13.81 -15.32 0.83
#